data_AF-A0A348Y894-F1
#
_entry.id   AF-A0A348Y894-F1
#
_cell.length_a   1.000
_cell.length_b   1.000
_cell.length_c   1.000
_cell.angle_alpha   90.00
_cell.angle_beta   90.00
_cell.angle_gamma   90.00
#
_symmetry.space_group_name_H-M   'P 1'
#
loop_
_entity.id
_entity.type
_entity.pdbx_description
1 polymer ?
#
loop_
_entity_poly.entity_id
_entity_poly.type
_entity_poly.pdbx_seq_one_letter_code
_entity_poly.pdbx_strand_id
1 'polypeptide(L)'
;YRVAGKTGTSRRINPKGGYYTDQYRNVFAGMAPASNPRLVGVMLIEDPRGQIYAGLTVAPVFHNVMKEALRLYNVPLDKPLKTEAQ
;
A
#
# COMPACT_ATOMS: atom_id res chain seq x y z
N TYR A 1 -11.95 3.27 6.60
CA TYR A 1 -11.58 4.54 5.97
C TYR A 1 -11.62 4.45 4.46
N ARG A 2 -11.95 5.53 3.74
CA ARG A 2 -11.70 5.64 2.30
C ARG A 2 -10.20 5.89 2.12
N VAL A 3 -9.60 5.22 1.13
CA VAL A 3 -8.18 5.32 0.83
C VAL A 3 -8.04 5.82 -0.59
N ALA A 4 -7.17 6.81 -0.78
CA ALA A 4 -6.74 7.27 -2.10
C ALA A 4 -5.26 6.94 -2.23
N GLY A 5 -4.86 6.28 -3.32
CA GLY A 5 -3.47 5.90 -3.51
C GLY A 5 -3.22 5.30 -4.88
N LYS A 6 -1.94 5.08 -5.15
CA LYS A 6 -1.46 4.54 -6.42
C LYS A 6 -0.43 3.45 -6.14
N THR A 7 -0.53 2.38 -6.92
CA THR A 7 0.47 1.31 -6.98
C THR A 7 1.50 1.60 -8.06
N GLY A 8 2.73 1.12 -7.83
CA GLY A 8 3.78 1.06 -8.82
C GLY A 8 4.52 -0.27 -8.73
N THR A 9 4.84 -0.87 -9.87
CA THR A 9 5.72 -2.03 -9.97
C THR A 9 6.84 -1.66 -10.94
N SER A 10 8.08 -1.84 -10.53
CA SER A 10 9.26 -1.54 -11.35
C SER A 10 10.27 -2.69 -11.28
N ARG A 11 11.09 -2.87 -12.32
CA ARG A 11 12.20 -3.82 -12.27
C ARG A 11 13.37 -3.23 -11.49
N ARG A 12 14.07 -4.04 -10.71
CA ARG A 12 15.28 -3.59 -9.99
C ARG A 12 16.43 -3.37 -10.99
N ILE A 13 17.19 -2.31 -10.75
CA ILE A 13 18.39 -1.97 -11.53
C ILE A 13 19.48 -2.99 -11.20
N ASN A 14 20.13 -3.51 -12.23
CA ASN A 14 21.30 -4.37 -12.08
C ASN A 14 22.56 -3.49 -12.02
N PRO A 15 23.42 -3.62 -10.99
CA PRO A 15 24.66 -2.85 -10.88
C PRO A 15 25.62 -3.01 -12.07
N LYS A 16 25.49 -4.11 -12.83
CA LYS A 16 26.26 -4.37 -14.05
C LYS A 16 25.65 -3.73 -15.31
N GLY A 17 24.56 -2.98 -15.18
CA GLY A 17 23.80 -2.37 -16.27
C GLY A 17 22.45 -3.05 -16.53
N GLY A 18 21.47 -2.27 -17.00
CA GLY A 18 20.11 -2.74 -17.28
C GLY A 18 19.30 -3.09 -16.03
N TYR A 19 18.39 -4.06 -16.15
CA TYR A 19 17.48 -4.50 -15.09
C TYR A 19 17.62 -6.00 -14.84
N TYR A 20 17.38 -6.43 -13.60
CA TYR A 20 17.18 -7.86 -13.31
C TYR A 20 15.93 -8.38 -14.03
N THR A 21 15.96 -9.64 -14.46
CA THR A 21 14.87 -10.28 -15.22
C THR A 21 13.71 -10.72 -14.32
N ASP A 22 14.00 -10.99 -13.05
CA ASP A 22 13.12 -11.63 -12.08
C ASP A 22 12.94 -10.82 -10.79
N GLN A 23 13.69 -9.73 -10.58
CA GLN A 23 13.60 -8.92 -9.37
C GLN A 23 12.80 -7.63 -9.58
N TYR A 24 11.84 -7.40 -8.69
CA TYR A 24 10.89 -6.29 -8.78
C TYR A 24 10.86 -5.45 -7.50
N ARG A 25 10.48 -4.18 -7.64
CA ARG A 25 10.13 -3.27 -6.55
C ARG A 25 8.65 -2.93 -6.68
N ASN A 26 7.91 -3.23 -5.63
CA ASN A 26 6.50 -2.92 -5.50
C ASN A 26 6.32 -1.78 -4.52
N VAL A 27 5.67 -0.71 -4.95
CA VAL A 27 5.41 0.49 -4.16
C VAL A 27 3.91 0.77 -4.09
N PHE A 28 3.46 1.21 -2.92
CA PHE A 28 2.17 1.83 -2.73
C PHE A 28 2.38 3.18 -2.05
N ALA A 29 1.90 4.25 -2.68
CA ALA A 29 1.83 5.57 -2.08
C ALA A 29 0.36 5.96 -1.94
N GLY A 30 -0.05 6.39 -0.75
CA GLY A 30 -1.44 6.77 -0.54
C GLY A 30 -1.66 7.56 0.73
N MET A 31 -2.91 8.00 0.89
CA MET A 31 -3.36 8.81 1.99
C MET A 31 -4.73 8.37 2.49
N ALA A 32 -4.98 8.62 3.76
CA ALA A 32 -6.26 8.32 4.40
C ALA A 32 -6.54 9.23 5.62
N PRO A 33 -7.81 9.51 5.95
CA PRO A 33 -9.01 9.21 5.14
C PRO A 33 -9.06 10.08 3.87
N ALA A 34 -9.56 9.55 2.75
CA ALA A 34 -9.48 10.26 1.46
C ALA A 34 -10.33 11.55 1.40
N SER A 35 -11.41 11.64 2.19
CA SER A 35 -12.25 12.84 2.24
C SER A 35 -11.65 13.99 3.03
N ASN A 36 -10.80 13.70 4.01
CA ASN A 36 -10.06 14.69 4.81
C ASN A 36 -8.72 14.06 5.26
N PRO A 37 -7.68 14.06 4.40
CA PRO A 37 -6.44 13.32 4.65
C PRO A 37 -5.75 13.72 5.95
N ARG A 38 -5.39 12.73 6.77
CA ARG A 38 -4.67 12.93 8.04
C ARG A 38 -3.28 12.31 8.04
N LEU A 39 -3.11 11.21 7.30
CA LEU A 39 -1.86 10.49 7.17
C LEU A 39 -1.57 10.22 5.68
N VAL A 40 -0.29 10.34 5.32
CA VAL A 40 0.28 9.88 4.04
C VAL A 40 1.26 8.77 4.36
N GLY A 41 1.20 7.69 3.60
CA GLY A 41 2.12 6.56 3.71
C GLY A 41 2.71 6.18 2.36
N VAL A 42 3.98 5.81 2.37
CA VAL A 42 4.66 5.19 1.24
C VAL A 42 5.28 3.89 1.73
N MET A 43 4.94 2.78 1.08
CA MET A 43 5.45 1.47 1.42
C MET A 43 6.08 0.84 0.19
N LEU A 44 7.21 0.18 0.40
CA LEU A 44 7.99 -0.45 -0.65
C LEU A 44 8.38 -1.86 -0.20
N ILE A 45 8.14 -2.83 -1.08
CA ILE A 45 8.59 -4.21 -0.92
C ILE A 45 9.59 -4.50 -2.04
N GLU A 46 10.78 -4.96 -1.66
CA GLU A 46 11.79 -5.44 -2.60
C GLU A 46 11.69 -6.94 -2.78
N ASP A 47 11.81 -7.36 -4.03
CA ASP A 47 11.91 -8.76 -4.47
C ASP A 47 10.85 -9.70 -3.82
N PRO A 48 9.55 -9.39 -3.95
CA PRO A 48 8.50 -10.23 -3.39
C PRO A 48 8.47 -11.59 -4.08
N ARG A 49 8.58 -12.66 -3.30
CA ARG A 49 8.49 -14.04 -3.81
C ARG A 49 7.03 -14.41 -4.11
N GLY A 50 6.80 -15.03 -5.27
CA GLY A 50 5.50 -15.62 -5.63
C GLY A 50 4.41 -14.65 -6.14
N GLN A 51 4.59 -13.33 -5.99
CA GLN A 51 3.64 -12.33 -6.51
C GLN A 51 4.37 -11.08 -7.03
N ILE A 52 4.17 -10.75 -8.30
CA ILE A 52 4.90 -9.66 -8.97
C ILE A 52 4.19 -8.31 -8.81
N TYR A 53 2.85 -8.30 -8.74
CA TYR A 53 2.11 -7.04 -8.79
C TYR A 53 1.97 -6.36 -7.43
N ALA A 54 2.21 -5.05 -7.39
CA ALA A 54 2.11 -4.23 -6.18
C ALA A 54 0.70 -4.28 -5.54
N GLY A 55 -0.35 -4.43 -6.35
CA GLY A 55 -1.72 -4.58 -5.85
C GLY A 55 -1.95 -5.82 -4.99
N LEU A 56 -1.17 -6.90 -5.21
CA LEU A 56 -1.30 -8.17 -4.47
C LEU A 56 -0.30 -8.29 -3.32
N THR A 57 0.71 -7.43 -3.27
CA THR A 57 1.81 -7.52 -2.30
C THR A 57 1.77 -6.37 -1.30
N VAL A 58 2.03 -5.15 -1.74
CA VAL A 58 2.20 -3.98 -0.87
C VAL A 58 0.87 -3.31 -0.49
N ALA A 59 -0.17 -3.42 -1.32
CA ALA A 59 -1.46 -2.80 -1.03
C ALA A 59 -2.16 -3.36 0.24
N PRO A 60 -2.17 -4.69 0.50
CA PRO A 60 -2.69 -5.24 1.76
C PRO A 60 -1.90 -4.78 3.00
N VAL A 61 -0.57 -4.67 2.87
CA VAL A 61 0.30 -4.15 3.94
C VAL A 61 -0.06 -2.69 4.25
N PHE A 62 -0.22 -1.87 3.20
CA PHE A 62 -0.67 -0.49 3.35
C PHE A 62 -2.02 -0.38 4.05
N HIS A 63 -2.99 -1.21 3.66
CA HIS A 63 -4.30 -1.24 4.28
C HIS A 63 -4.21 -1.49 5.80
N ASN A 64 -3.47 -2.51 6.22
CA ASN A 64 -3.38 -2.92 7.62
C ASN A 64 -2.69 -1.84 8.47
N VAL A 65 -1.55 -1.33 8.02
CA VAL A 65 -0.80 -0.31 8.76
C VAL A 65 -1.59 0.99 8.87
N MET A 66 -2.18 1.47 7.77
CA MET A 66 -2.95 2.71 7.80
C MET A 66 -4.23 2.58 8.64
N LYS A 67 -4.89 1.42 8.63
CA LYS A 67 -6.06 1.16 9.48
C LYS A 67 -5.72 1.30 10.96
N GLU A 68 -4.64 0.65 11.41
CA GLU A 68 -4.24 0.72 12.82
C GLU A 68 -3.69 2.11 13.19
N ALA A 69 -2.90 2.74 12.32
CA ALA A 69 -2.39 4.08 12.58
C ALA A 69 -3.53 5.09 12.78
N LEU A 70 -4.51 5.14 11.87
CA LEU A 70 -5.65 6.06 11.99
C LEU A 70 -6.48 5.80 13.25
N ARG A 71 -6.60 4.53 13.66
CA ARG A 71 -7.27 4.16 14.91
C ARG A 71 -6.50 4.67 16.13
N LEU A 72 -5.18 4.51 16.17
CA LEU A 72 -4.32 4.98 17.26
C LEU A 72 -4.33 6.51 17.39
N TYR A 73 -4.38 7.22 16.27
CA TYR A 73 -4.52 8.69 16.25
C TYR A 73 -5.97 9.18 16.44
N ASN A 74 -6.90 8.27 16.76
CA ASN A 74 -8.31 8.57 16.98
C ASN A 74 -8.97 9.37 15.84
N VAL A 75 -8.61 9.04 14.59
CA VAL A 75 -9.16 9.71 13.41
C VAL A 75 -10.58 9.21 13.13
N PRO A 76 -11.58 10.10 12.99
CA PRO A 76 -12.97 9.69 12.76
C PRO A 76 -13.12 8.95 11.42
N LEU A 77 -14.02 7.95 11.42
CA LEU A 77 -14.33 7.17 10.22
C LEU A 77 -15.02 8.06 9.17
N ASP A 78 -14.61 7.92 7.91
CA ASP A 78 -15.20 8.61 6.76
C ASP A 78 -16.05 7.67 5.86
N LYS A 79 -16.17 6.41 6.24
CA LYS A 79 -16.92 5.38 5.52
C LYS A 79 -17.73 4.55 6.53
N PRO A 80 -18.99 4.19 6.23
CA PRO A 80 -19.74 3.25 7.05
C PRO A 80 -18.97 1.95 7.27
N LEU A 81 -19.05 1.41 8.48
CA LEU A 81 -18.51 0.09 8.77
C LEU A 81 -19.33 -0.94 7.98
N LYS A 82 -18.64 -1.88 7.33
CA LYS A 82 -19.31 -3.07 6.82
C LYS A 82 -19.54 -3.98 8.03
N THR A 83 -20.77 -4.04 8.50
CA THR A 83 -21.22 -5.13 9.36
C THR A 83 -21.46 -6.32 8.44
N GLU A 84 -20.68 -7.39 8.57
CA GLU A 84 -21.02 -8.63 7.89
C GLU A 84 -22.31 -9.15 8.54
N ALA A 85 -23.39 -9.25 7.75
CA ALA A 85 -24.52 -10.06 8.14
C ALA A 85 -24.03 -11.51 8.13
N GLN A 86 -24.15 -12.17 9.28
CA GLN A 86 -23.86 -13.59 9.45
C GLN A 86 -24.70 -14.45 8.52
#